data_AF-A0A9D7C7Z0-F1
#
_entry.id   AF-A0A9D7C7Z0-F1
#
_cell.length_a   1.000
_cell.length_b   1.000
_cell.length_c   1.000
_cell.angle_alpha   90.00
_cell.angle_beta   90.00
_cell.angle_gamma   90.00
#
_symmetry.space_group_name_H-M   'P 1'
#
loop_
_entity.id
_entity.type
_entity.pdbx_description
1 polymer ?
#
loop_
_entity_poly.entity_id
_entity_poly.type
_entity_poly.pdbx_seq_one_letter_code
_entity_poly.pdbx_strand_id
1 'polypeptide(L)'
;MNLLNGKLIMVADDGVHGVELWVSDGTVAGTIMVKDINPGINDGLDFESGYFGITIIDNEAYFFANDGVHGNEPWKSDGTAAGTTMIKDILPGPDGSYPKFFRKLNDKVAFIAADSLVFGFDDGLFITDGTDEALTRLLHYPHLVLIRWCLPETKCISLINMMRRFG
;
A
#
# COMPACT_ATOMS: atom_id res chain seq x y z
N MET A 1 0.26 3.67 -16.92
CA MET A 1 1.62 4.24 -16.93
C MET A 1 1.65 5.36 -15.92
N ASN A 2 2.49 5.25 -14.89
CA ASN A 2 2.53 6.20 -13.78
C ASN A 2 3.62 7.25 -14.06
N LEU A 3 3.24 8.52 -14.05
CA LEU A 3 4.18 9.63 -14.20
C LEU A 3 4.32 10.33 -12.86
N LEU A 4 5.57 10.50 -12.42
CA LEU A 4 5.95 11.25 -11.22
C LEU A 4 6.85 12.41 -11.65
N ASN A 5 6.41 13.64 -11.43
CA ASN A 5 7.18 14.84 -11.81
C ASN A 5 7.62 14.84 -13.29
N GLY A 6 6.76 14.34 -14.18
CA GLY A 6 7.04 14.24 -15.62
C GLY A 6 7.98 13.10 -16.03
N LYS A 7 8.43 12.26 -15.09
CA LYS A 7 9.22 11.05 -15.35
C LYS A 7 8.35 9.81 -15.20
N LEU A 8 8.65 8.77 -15.98
CA LEU A 8 8.08 7.44 -15.75
C LEU A 8 8.62 6.92 -14.42
N ILE A 9 7.73 6.46 -13.54
CA ILE A 9 8.10 5.66 -12.37
C ILE A 9 7.57 4.24 -12.55
N MET A 10 8.40 3.26 -12.27
CA MET A 10 8.14 1.87 -12.59
C MET A 10 8.88 0.92 -11.67
N VAL A 11 8.51 -0.34 -11.77
CA VAL A 11 9.18 -1.46 -11.13
C VAL A 11 10.05 -2.15 -12.17
N ALA A 12 11.33 -2.39 -11.85
CA ALA A 12 12.27 -3.02 -12.77
C ALA A 12 13.37 -3.78 -12.03
N ASP A 13 14.02 -4.69 -12.74
CA ASP A 13 15.14 -5.51 -12.27
C ASP A 13 16.32 -5.34 -13.25
N ASP A 14 17.51 -5.06 -12.71
CA ASP A 14 18.75 -4.91 -13.48
C ASP A 14 19.61 -6.18 -13.51
N GLY A 15 19.13 -7.26 -12.89
CA GLY A 15 19.80 -8.55 -12.73
C GLY A 15 20.85 -8.57 -11.60
N VAL A 16 20.96 -7.49 -10.82
CA VAL A 16 21.92 -7.35 -9.72
C VAL A 16 21.23 -7.06 -8.39
N HIS A 17 20.20 -6.22 -8.40
CA HIS A 17 19.52 -5.72 -7.20
C HIS A 17 18.09 -6.24 -7.02
N GLY A 18 17.73 -7.30 -7.74
CA GLY A 18 16.35 -7.78 -7.78
C GLY A 18 15.37 -6.72 -8.27
N VAL A 19 14.10 -6.91 -7.93
CA VAL A 19 13.01 -6.05 -8.38
C VAL A 19 12.86 -4.82 -7.48
N GLU A 20 13.12 -3.64 -8.05
CA GLU A 20 13.20 -2.38 -7.31
C GLU A 20 12.40 -1.23 -7.94
N LEU A 21 12.42 -0.05 -7.30
CA LEU A 21 11.76 1.16 -7.79
C LEU A 21 12.70 1.95 -8.72
N TRP A 22 12.22 2.30 -9.91
CA TRP A 22 13.00 2.98 -10.94
C TRP A 22 12.29 4.21 -11.49
N VAL A 23 13.07 5.19 -11.93
CA VAL A 23 12.60 6.37 -12.67
C VAL A 23 13.26 6.46 -14.04
N SER A 24 12.53 6.99 -15.03
CA SER A 24 13.06 7.28 -16.36
C SER A 24 12.51 8.58 -16.92
N ASP A 25 13.37 9.38 -17.54
CA ASP A 25 12.98 10.53 -18.36
C ASP A 25 12.80 10.17 -19.85
N GLY A 26 12.80 8.88 -20.19
CA GLY A 26 12.71 8.38 -21.55
C GLY A 26 14.07 8.20 -22.24
N THR A 27 15.18 8.47 -21.55
CA THR A 27 16.55 8.21 -22.04
C THR A 27 17.20 7.07 -21.26
N VAL A 28 18.19 6.41 -21.87
CA VAL A 28 18.99 5.38 -21.18
C VAL A 28 19.73 5.99 -19.98
N ALA A 29 20.36 7.15 -20.16
CA ALA A 29 21.12 7.82 -19.10
C ALA A 29 20.24 8.30 -17.93
N GLY A 30 18.99 8.66 -18.21
CA GLY A 30 18.01 9.10 -17.21
C GLY A 30 17.14 7.97 -16.65
N THR A 31 17.40 6.71 -17.03
CA THR A 31 16.74 5.53 -16.46
C THR A 31 17.61 5.00 -15.34
N ILE A 32 17.20 5.25 -14.10
CA ILE A 32 17.99 4.96 -12.89
C ILE A 32 17.12 4.35 -11.81
N MET A 33 17.74 3.50 -11.00
CA MET A 33 17.12 3.00 -9.78
C MET A 33 16.96 4.16 -8.80
N VAL A 34 15.79 4.27 -8.19
CA VAL A 34 15.52 5.29 -7.18
C VAL A 34 16.22 4.91 -5.89
N LYS A 35 16.07 3.65 -5.45
CA LYS A 35 16.64 3.09 -4.24
C LYS A 35 16.63 1.58 -4.34
N ASP A 36 17.71 0.97 -3.85
CA ASP A 36 17.78 -0.47 -3.54
C ASP A 36 17.10 -0.66 -2.18
N ILE A 37 15.79 -0.97 -2.19
CA ILE A 37 14.99 -1.05 -0.97
C ILE A 37 15.31 -2.34 -0.21
N ASN A 38 15.47 -3.47 -0.91
CA ASN A 38 15.89 -4.74 -0.35
C ASN A 38 17.32 -5.10 -0.81
N PRO A 39 18.35 -4.73 -0.02
CA PRO A 39 19.71 -4.79 -0.50
C PRO A 39 20.15 -6.15 -1.04
N GLY A 40 20.75 -6.11 -2.23
CA GLY A 40 21.30 -7.30 -2.89
C GLY A 40 20.32 -7.91 -3.89
N ILE A 41 20.36 -9.23 -4.07
CA ILE A 41 19.61 -9.89 -5.16
C ILE A 41 18.12 -10.12 -4.88
N ASN A 42 17.62 -9.63 -3.73
CA ASN A 42 16.26 -9.89 -3.30
C ASN A 42 15.33 -8.79 -3.79
N ASP A 43 14.04 -9.11 -3.92
CA ASP A 43 13.06 -8.16 -4.42
C ASP A 43 12.60 -7.22 -3.31
N GLY A 44 12.67 -5.90 -3.58
CA GLY A 44 12.03 -4.88 -2.78
C GLY A 44 10.56 -4.68 -3.15
N LEU A 45 10.21 -4.86 -4.42
CA LEU A 45 8.84 -4.81 -4.93
C LEU A 45 8.48 -6.09 -5.69
N ASP A 46 7.20 -6.46 -5.69
CA ASP A 46 6.72 -7.68 -6.37
C ASP A 46 6.14 -7.37 -7.76
N PHE A 47 6.52 -8.16 -8.78
CA PHE A 47 5.92 -8.13 -10.12
C PHE A 47 4.58 -8.90 -10.21
N GLU A 48 4.38 -9.93 -9.38
CA GLU A 48 3.26 -10.87 -9.51
C GLU A 48 1.95 -10.30 -8.97
N SER A 49 2.04 -9.31 -8.08
CA SER A 49 0.91 -8.55 -7.54
C SER A 49 0.31 -7.58 -8.55
N GLY A 50 -0.15 -8.08 -9.71
CA GLY A 50 -0.75 -7.33 -10.83
C GLY A 50 -1.99 -6.47 -10.51
N TYR A 51 -2.34 -6.34 -9.23
CA TYR A 51 -3.44 -5.54 -8.68
C TYR A 51 -3.02 -4.42 -7.73
N PHE A 52 -1.75 -4.38 -7.30
CA PHE A 52 -1.30 -3.49 -6.23
C PHE A 52 0.02 -2.78 -6.61
N GLY A 53 -0.06 -1.96 -7.67
CA GLY A 53 1.08 -1.18 -8.16
C GLY A 53 1.25 0.19 -7.50
N ILE A 54 2.26 0.91 -7.98
CA ILE A 54 2.54 2.31 -7.62
C ILE A 54 1.32 3.19 -7.91
N THR A 55 0.90 4.00 -6.94
CA THR A 55 -0.17 4.99 -7.08
C THR A 55 0.40 6.39 -6.95
N ILE A 56 0.13 7.28 -7.90
CA ILE A 56 0.57 8.68 -7.83
C ILE A 56 -0.52 9.54 -7.21
N ILE A 57 -0.19 10.26 -6.14
CA ILE A 57 -1.06 11.22 -5.46
C ILE A 57 -0.24 12.48 -5.20
N ASP A 58 -0.67 13.62 -5.75
CA ASP A 58 -0.05 14.94 -5.53
C ASP A 58 1.47 14.99 -5.69
N ASN A 59 1.99 14.34 -6.74
CA ASN A 59 3.43 14.23 -7.05
C ASN A 59 4.26 13.43 -6.02
N GLU A 60 3.61 12.55 -5.26
CA GLU A 60 4.26 11.46 -4.54
C GLU A 60 3.75 10.12 -5.06
N ALA A 61 4.64 9.14 -5.12
CA ALA A 61 4.31 7.76 -5.38
C ALA A 61 4.07 7.03 -4.06
N TYR A 62 2.97 6.30 -3.97
CA TYR A 62 2.60 5.44 -2.84
C TYR A 62 2.51 3.98 -3.31
N PHE A 63 3.12 3.09 -2.56
CA PHE A 63 3.26 1.67 -2.89
C PHE A 63 3.55 0.89 -1.61
N PHE A 64 3.71 -0.43 -1.72
CA PHE A 64 4.33 -1.22 -0.67
C PHE A 64 5.65 -1.79 -1.16
N ALA A 65 6.56 -2.00 -0.23
CA ALA A 65 7.85 -2.62 -0.49
C ALA A 65 8.35 -3.35 0.76
N ASN A 66 9.25 -4.31 0.53
CA ASN A 66 9.93 -5.08 1.56
C ASN A 66 11.40 -4.66 1.61
N ASP A 67 11.91 -4.29 2.78
CA ASP A 67 13.33 -3.94 2.96
C ASP A 67 14.20 -5.11 3.45
N GLY A 68 13.65 -6.33 3.42
CA GLY A 68 14.27 -7.53 3.94
C GLY A 68 14.16 -7.69 5.46
N VAL A 69 13.54 -6.74 6.16
CA VAL A 69 13.42 -6.73 7.64
C VAL A 69 11.97 -6.68 8.09
N HIS A 70 11.15 -5.79 7.50
CA HIS A 70 9.80 -5.47 7.97
C HIS A 70 8.69 -6.06 7.08
N GLY A 71 9.04 -6.88 6.08
CA GLY A 71 8.05 -7.38 5.12
C GLY A 71 7.45 -6.25 4.28
N ASN A 72 6.34 -6.53 3.60
CA ASN A 72 5.67 -5.56 2.73
C ASN A 72 4.89 -4.51 3.53
N GLU A 73 5.46 -3.33 3.67
CA GLU A 73 4.92 -2.20 4.44
C GLU A 73 4.55 -1.01 3.54
N PRO A 74 3.87 0.05 4.00
CA PRO A 74 3.55 1.22 3.17
C PRO A 74 4.78 2.10 2.98
N TRP A 75 5.05 2.46 1.72
CA TRP A 75 6.15 3.33 1.32
C TRP A 75 5.65 4.51 0.50
N LYS A 76 6.47 5.56 0.50
CA LYS A 76 6.33 6.68 -0.43
C LYS A 76 7.64 7.03 -1.10
N SER A 77 7.54 7.73 -2.24
CA SER A 77 8.68 8.26 -2.99
C SER A 77 8.33 9.54 -3.74
N ASP A 78 9.24 10.51 -3.74
CA ASP A 78 9.22 11.68 -4.63
C ASP A 78 9.98 11.45 -5.96
N GLY A 79 10.49 10.22 -6.16
CA GLY A 79 11.33 9.83 -7.29
C GLY A 79 12.82 9.94 -7.02
N THR A 80 13.22 10.28 -5.79
CA THR A 80 14.62 10.32 -5.34
C THR A 80 14.88 9.29 -4.24
N ALA A 81 16.14 8.85 -4.10
CA ALA A 81 16.55 7.94 -3.03
C ALA A 81 16.22 8.49 -1.62
N ALA A 82 16.44 9.79 -1.43
CA ALA A 82 16.24 10.46 -0.14
C ALA A 82 14.76 10.61 0.23
N GLY A 83 13.90 10.90 -0.76
CA GLY A 83 12.46 10.96 -0.57
C GLY A 83 11.76 9.59 -0.61
N THR A 84 12.51 8.49 -0.75
CA THR A 84 11.97 7.12 -0.74
C THR A 84 12.08 6.48 0.64
N THR A 85 10.96 6.46 1.35
CA THR A 85 10.89 6.10 2.77
C THR A 85 9.68 5.24 3.08
N MET A 86 9.84 4.29 4.00
CA MET A 86 8.73 3.61 4.65
C MET A 86 7.92 4.64 5.45
N ILE A 87 6.60 4.60 5.33
CA ILE A 87 5.70 5.46 6.09
C ILE A 87 5.61 4.95 7.52
N LYS A 88 5.38 3.65 7.70
CA LYS A 88 5.35 2.98 9.00
C LYS A 88 5.52 1.47 8.82
N ASP A 89 6.16 0.82 9.77
CA ASP A 89 6.01 -0.63 10.00
C ASP A 89 4.68 -0.88 10.72
N ILE A 90 3.61 -1.14 9.96
CA ILE A 90 2.26 -1.35 10.50
C ILE A 90 2.16 -2.70 11.19
N LEU A 91 2.72 -3.75 10.58
CA LEU A 91 2.73 -5.10 11.13
C LEU A 91 4.17 -5.53 11.46
N PRO A 92 4.61 -5.32 12.72
CA PRO A 92 5.99 -5.56 13.10
C PRO A 92 6.46 -6.98 12.80
N GLY A 93 7.57 -7.07 12.07
CA GLY A 93 8.23 -8.32 11.72
C GLY A 93 8.24 -8.59 10.21
N PRO A 94 8.71 -9.76 9.78
CA PRO A 94 8.99 -10.02 8.37
C PRO A 94 7.76 -10.31 7.51
N ASP A 95 6.58 -10.49 8.11
CA ASP A 95 5.37 -10.88 7.40
C ASP A 95 4.77 -9.71 6.60
N GLY A 96 4.80 -8.49 7.16
CA GLY A 96 4.34 -7.26 6.53
C GLY A 96 2.81 -7.06 6.49
N SER A 97 2.39 -5.80 6.35
CA SER A 97 0.98 -5.38 6.36
C SER A 97 0.27 -5.44 5.01
N TYR A 98 0.99 -5.69 3.91
CA TYR A 98 0.46 -5.70 2.52
C TYR A 98 -0.55 -4.57 2.22
N PRO A 99 -0.14 -3.29 2.26
CA PRO A 99 -1.00 -2.16 1.96
C PRO A 99 -1.60 -2.18 0.55
N LYS A 100 -2.86 -1.78 0.44
CA LYS A 100 -3.65 -1.81 -0.79
C LYS A 100 -4.50 -0.56 -0.92
N PHE A 101 -4.88 -0.26 -2.16
CA PHE A 101 -5.87 0.78 -2.47
C PHE A 101 -5.53 2.17 -1.93
N PHE A 102 -4.29 2.62 -2.09
CA PHE A 102 -3.93 4.02 -1.85
C PHE A 102 -4.85 4.95 -2.65
N ARG A 103 -5.52 5.88 -1.97
CA ARG A 103 -6.47 6.83 -2.56
C ARG A 103 -6.34 8.19 -1.89
N LYS A 104 -6.43 9.24 -2.70
CA LYS A 104 -6.53 10.60 -2.18
C LYS A 104 -7.86 10.77 -1.45
N LEU A 105 -7.80 11.30 -0.23
CA LEU A 105 -8.94 11.71 0.58
C LEU A 105 -8.64 13.11 1.13
N ASN A 106 -9.18 14.13 0.45
CA ASN A 106 -8.85 15.55 0.70
C ASN A 106 -7.34 15.80 0.56
N ASP A 107 -6.70 16.24 1.65
CA ASP A 107 -5.26 16.51 1.80
C ASP A 107 -4.47 15.30 2.33
N LYS A 108 -5.10 14.13 2.41
CA LYS A 108 -4.51 12.90 2.96
C LYS A 108 -4.60 11.73 1.98
N VAL A 109 -3.92 10.65 2.32
CA VAL A 109 -3.97 9.37 1.61
C VAL A 109 -4.60 8.32 2.50
N ALA A 110 -5.64 7.67 2.00
CA ALA A 110 -6.29 6.53 2.64
C ALA A 110 -5.85 5.22 1.97
N PHE A 111 -5.68 4.17 2.75
CA PHE A 111 -5.34 2.83 2.25
C PHE A 111 -5.80 1.75 3.23
N ILE A 112 -5.83 0.50 2.76
CA ILE A 112 -6.15 -0.67 3.59
C ILE A 112 -4.87 -1.47 3.82
N ALA A 113 -4.62 -1.93 5.04
CA ALA A 113 -3.49 -2.81 5.34
C ALA A 113 -3.84 -3.77 6.48
N ALA A 114 -3.20 -4.93 6.52
CA ALA A 114 -3.29 -5.84 7.65
C ALA A 114 -2.51 -5.29 8.84
N ASP A 115 -3.07 -5.41 10.04
CA ASP A 115 -2.39 -4.98 11.27
C ASP A 115 -2.27 -6.07 12.32
N SER A 116 -2.54 -7.31 11.90
CA SER A 116 -2.48 -8.50 12.73
C SER A 116 -2.26 -9.74 11.85
N LEU A 117 -1.56 -10.74 12.41
CA LEU A 117 -1.31 -12.04 11.76
C LEU A 117 -2.53 -12.97 11.79
N VAL A 118 -3.69 -12.50 12.26
CA VAL A 118 -4.91 -13.31 12.27
C VAL A 118 -5.42 -13.45 10.83
N PHE A 119 -5.16 -14.62 10.25
CA PHE A 119 -5.52 -14.95 8.87
C PHE A 119 -7.00 -14.65 8.57
N GLY A 120 -7.21 -13.73 7.63
CA GLY A 120 -8.45 -13.61 6.86
C GLY A 120 -9.33 -12.40 7.12
N PHE A 121 -9.10 -11.56 8.14
CA PHE A 121 -10.09 -10.52 8.50
C PHE A 121 -9.56 -9.18 9.05
N ASP A 122 -8.27 -9.01 9.34
CA ASP A 122 -7.78 -7.82 10.09
C ASP A 122 -7.21 -6.70 9.20
N ASP A 123 -7.83 -6.46 8.06
CA ASP A 123 -7.54 -5.30 7.24
C ASP A 123 -8.11 -4.03 7.91
N GLY A 124 -7.27 -3.08 8.31
CA GLY A 124 -7.68 -1.78 8.81
C GLY A 124 -7.75 -0.72 7.70
N LEU A 125 -8.65 0.26 7.84
CA LEU A 125 -8.60 1.49 7.02
C LEU A 125 -7.67 2.50 7.70
N PHE A 126 -6.62 2.90 7.01
CA PHE A 126 -5.62 3.86 7.46
C PHE A 126 -5.72 5.16 6.68
N ILE A 127 -5.36 6.26 7.34
CA ILE A 127 -5.15 7.57 6.72
C ILE A 127 -3.78 8.11 7.13
N THR A 128 -3.01 8.64 6.19
CA THR A 128 -1.72 9.29 6.42
C THR A 128 -1.60 10.57 5.59
N ASP A 129 -0.70 11.48 5.99
CA ASP A 129 -0.19 12.55 5.12
C ASP A 129 1.16 12.17 4.46
N GLY A 130 1.55 10.91 4.55
CA GLY A 130 2.84 10.39 4.11
C GLY A 130 3.91 10.34 5.21
N THR A 131 3.59 10.71 6.45
CA THR A 131 4.48 10.56 7.61
C THR A 131 3.96 9.49 8.57
N ASP A 132 4.87 8.95 9.39
CA ASP A 132 4.52 7.98 10.43
C ASP A 132 3.58 8.59 11.49
N GLU A 133 3.89 9.82 11.93
CA GLU A 133 3.17 10.51 13.01
C GLU A 133 1.68 10.76 12.69
N ALA A 134 1.36 10.92 11.41
CA ALA A 134 0.00 11.17 10.96
C ALA A 134 -0.79 9.91 10.61
N LEU A 135 -0.16 8.72 10.64
CA LEU A 135 -0.84 7.48 10.30
C LEU A 135 -1.89 7.15 11.37
N THR A 136 -3.15 7.34 11.02
CA THR A 136 -4.29 7.08 11.90
C THR A 136 -5.10 5.91 11.35
N ARG A 137 -5.32 4.90 12.17
CA ARG A 137 -6.29 3.84 11.89
C ARG A 137 -7.70 4.35 12.17
N LEU A 138 -8.57 4.33 11.17
CA LEU A 138 -9.96 4.77 11.30
C LEU A 138 -10.92 3.64 11.71
N LEU A 139 -10.67 2.39 11.29
CA LEU A 139 -11.54 1.25 11.58
C LEU A 139 -10.72 -0.02 11.86
N HIS A 140 -11.17 -0.78 12.87
CA HIS A 140 -10.72 -2.14 13.19
C HIS A 140 -11.89 -3.09 12.88
N TYR A 141 -11.64 -4.14 12.10
CA TYR A 141 -12.64 -5.11 11.68
C TYR A 141 -12.41 -6.48 12.36
N PRO A 142 -12.70 -6.64 13.67
CA PRO A 142 -12.43 -7.93 14.29
C PRO A 142 -13.33 -9.05 13.75
N HIS A 143 -14.53 -8.76 13.23
CA HIS A 143 -15.41 -9.78 12.64
C HIS A 143 -16.42 -9.18 11.64
N LEU A 144 -16.59 -9.82 10.47
CA LEU A 144 -17.55 -9.51 9.39
C LEU A 144 -18.92 -8.97 9.86
N VAL A 145 -19.24 -7.72 9.52
CA VAL A 145 -20.60 -7.29 9.14
C VAL A 145 -20.53 -6.30 7.98
N LEU A 146 -20.70 -6.83 6.76
CA LEU A 146 -21.30 -6.19 5.58
C LEU A 146 -20.89 -4.72 5.26
N ILE A 147 -20.02 -4.53 4.26
CA ILE A 147 -20.22 -3.41 3.33
C ILE A 147 -21.49 -3.72 2.53
N ARG A 148 -22.66 -3.34 3.08
CA ARG A 148 -23.85 -3.22 2.25
C ARG A 148 -23.66 -1.99 1.38
N TRP A 149 -23.77 -2.17 0.08
CA TRP A 149 -24.23 -1.12 -0.82
C TRP A 149 -25.57 -0.61 -0.27
N CYS A 150 -25.56 0.56 0.35
CA CYS A 150 -26.79 1.24 0.69
C CYS A 150 -27.26 1.94 -0.59
N LEU A 151 -28.14 1.28 -1.36
CA LEU A 151 -28.91 2.01 -2.38
C LEU A 151 -29.82 3.01 -1.66
N PRO A 152 -30.08 4.18 -2.25
CA PRO A 152 -30.48 5.38 -1.49
C PRO A 152 -31.85 5.29 -0.80
N GLU A 153 -32.67 4.26 -1.05
CA GLU A 153 -34.10 4.31 -0.69
C GLU A 153 -34.71 3.04 -0.06
N THR A 154 -33.93 2.04 0.39
CA THR A 154 -34.53 0.91 1.13
C THR A 154 -33.80 0.58 2.42
N LYS A 155 -34.57 0.61 3.51
CA LYS A 155 -34.20 0.40 4.92
C LYS A 155 -33.16 -0.71 5.09
N CYS A 156 -32.11 -0.43 5.85
CA CYS A 156 -31.19 -1.43 6.37
C CYS A 156 -31.96 -2.46 7.19
N ILE A 157 -32.18 -3.65 6.64
CA ILE A 157 -32.61 -4.81 7.42
C ILE A 157 -31.34 -5.35 8.09
N SER A 158 -31.22 -5.14 9.41
CA SER A 158 -30.19 -5.81 10.20
C SER A 158 -30.50 -7.30 10.23
N LEU A 159 -29.50 -8.13 9.94
CA LEU A 159 -29.62 -9.60 9.97
C LEU A 159 -29.66 -10.17 11.41
N ILE A 160 -29.75 -9.32 12.44
CA ILE A 160 -29.91 -9.73 13.84
C ILE A 160 -31.19 -10.58 14.04
N ASN A 161 -32.19 -10.47 13.16
CA ASN A 161 -33.43 -11.22 13.29
C ASN A 161 -33.47 -12.59 12.58
N MET A 162 -32.43 -13.03 11.87
CA MET A 162 -32.47 -14.32 11.15
C MET A 162 -31.85 -15.50 11.93
N MET A 163 -31.10 -15.27 13.00
CA MET A 163 -30.49 -16.34 13.81
C MET A 163 -31.31 -16.78 15.04
N ARG A 164 -32.52 -16.24 15.25
CA ARG A 164 -33.45 -16.72 16.33
C ARG A 164 -34.46 -17.78 15.87
N ARG A 165 -34.27 -18.43 14.72
CA ARG A 165 -35.17 -19.48 14.21
C ARG A 165 -34.54 -20.86 14.06
N PHE A 166 -33.29 -21.04 14.49
CA PHE A 166 -32.65 -22.35 14.63
C PHE A 166 -31.91 -22.42 15.95
N GLY A 167 -32.68 -22.52 17.03
CA GLY A 167 -32.25 -22.79 18.39
C GLY A 167 -33.39 -23.46 19.13
#